data_AF-A0ABD3N647-F1
#
_entry.id   AF-A0ABD3N647-F1
#
_cell.length_a   1.000
_cell.length_b   1.000
_cell.length_c   1.000
_cell.angle_alpha   90.00
_cell.angle_beta   90.00
_cell.angle_gamma   90.00
#
_symmetry.space_group_name_H-M   'P 1'
#
loop_
_entity.id
_entity.type
_entity.pdbx_description
1 polymer ?
#
loop_
_entity_poly.entity_id
_entity_poly.type
_entity_poly.pdbx_seq_one_letter_code
_entity_poly.pdbx_strand_id
1 'polypeptide(L)'
;MTNNAITSWDNDYARLARAASQLRTTTSPNVSTYNSDQQRRGQVSSVQAGIGRLDSQLKALEGSNPSLSPAEASRRRTLLDGLRGQLASDAIASGGAGGRGESSTVAALRRQDDMIDELAVGVGRLKNQTNLIHQEASSHVRLLDEMDANVDMANRGLEDETRRAMRLREERSVWKLHLIIVALSVLLFLLILMGLS
;
A
#
# COMPACT_ATOMS: atom_id res chain seq x y z
N MET A 1 1.16 -10.81 -12.72
CA MET A 1 2.61 -10.85 -12.44
C MET A 1 3.07 -9.81 -11.39
N THR A 2 2.24 -8.84 -11.01
CA THR A 2 2.57 -7.74 -10.09
C THR A 2 2.62 -8.13 -8.60
N ASN A 3 1.74 -9.03 -8.13
CA ASN A 3 1.73 -9.48 -6.73
C ASN A 3 3.02 -10.20 -6.29
N ASN A 4 3.73 -10.83 -7.22
CA ASN A 4 5.02 -11.48 -6.92
C ASN A 4 6.15 -10.47 -6.66
N ALA A 5 6.12 -9.32 -7.32
CA ALA A 5 7.14 -8.28 -7.14
C ALA A 5 6.98 -7.55 -5.80
N ILE A 6 5.74 -7.38 -5.36
CA ILE A 6 5.41 -6.81 -4.04
C ILE A 6 5.87 -7.76 -2.92
N THR A 7 5.49 -9.04 -3.00
CA THR A 7 5.87 -10.03 -1.98
C THR A 7 7.37 -10.31 -1.98
N SER A 8 8.05 -10.25 -3.13
CA SER A 8 9.52 -10.35 -3.17
C SER A 8 10.19 -9.18 -2.46
N TRP A 9 9.71 -7.95 -2.67
CA TRP A 9 10.24 -6.77 -2.00
C TRP A 9 10.04 -6.84 -0.48
N ASP A 10 8.84 -7.21 -0.03
CA ASP A 10 8.54 -7.34 1.41
C ASP A 10 9.40 -8.44 2.07
N ASN A 11 9.65 -9.55 1.37
CA ASN A 11 10.54 -10.63 1.82
C ASN A 11 12.00 -10.18 1.92
N ASP A 12 12.49 -9.44 0.93
CA ASP A 12 13.85 -8.90 0.91
C ASP A 12 14.03 -7.85 2.02
N TYR A 13 13.04 -6.99 2.24
CA TYR A 13 13.00 -6.06 3.37
C TYR A 13 13.04 -6.79 4.71
N ALA A 14 12.21 -7.82 4.91
CA ALA A 14 12.17 -8.58 6.16
C ALA A 14 13.51 -9.28 6.45
N ARG A 15 14.18 -9.82 5.42
CA ARG A 15 15.53 -10.40 5.55
C ARG A 15 16.55 -9.35 5.97
N LEU A 16 16.50 -8.17 5.34
CA LEU A 16 17.43 -7.08 5.60
C LEU A 16 17.23 -6.46 6.99
N ALA A 17 15.99 -6.27 7.41
CA ALA A 17 15.65 -5.79 8.75
C ALA A 17 16.16 -6.73 9.86
N ARG A 18 16.06 -8.06 9.64
CA ARG A 18 16.65 -9.04 10.56
C ARG A 18 18.17 -8.95 10.60
N ALA A 19 18.83 -8.85 9.44
CA ALA A 19 20.29 -8.67 9.37
C ALA A 19 20.76 -7.38 10.07
N ALA A 20 20.04 -6.28 9.86
CA ALA A 20 20.28 -5.01 10.55
C ALA A 20 20.08 -5.12 12.07
N SER A 21 19.07 -5.88 12.52
CA SER A 21 18.85 -6.11 13.95
C SER A 21 19.95 -6.97 14.61
N GLN A 22 20.52 -7.94 13.88
CA GLN A 22 21.60 -8.80 14.38
C GLN A 22 22.92 -8.04 14.58
N LEU A 23 23.18 -7.04 13.73
CA LEU A 23 24.32 -6.12 13.90
C LEU A 23 24.25 -5.36 15.25
N ARG A 24 23.03 -5.08 15.73
CA ARG A 24 22.81 -4.43 17.03
C ARG A 24 22.98 -5.37 18.22
N THR A 25 22.47 -6.60 18.14
CA THR A 25 22.51 -7.54 19.28
C THR A 25 23.91 -8.09 19.55
N THR A 26 24.80 -8.04 18.55
CA THR A 26 26.20 -8.45 18.71
C THR A 26 27.06 -7.40 19.42
N THR A 27 26.50 -6.26 19.88
CA THR A 27 27.24 -5.17 20.54
C THR A 27 27.40 -5.40 22.04
N SER A 28 27.36 -6.66 22.47
CA SER A 28 27.49 -7.04 23.88
C SER A 28 28.95 -6.87 24.34
N PRO A 29 29.22 -6.12 25.42
CA PRO A 29 30.55 -5.53 25.71
C PRO A 29 31.63 -6.52 26.20
N ASN A 30 31.40 -7.83 26.12
CA ASN A 30 32.20 -8.81 26.89
C ASN A 30 32.94 -9.87 26.05
N VAL A 31 33.14 -9.65 24.75
CA VAL A 31 33.86 -10.60 23.90
C VAL A 31 35.04 -9.91 23.20
N SER A 32 36.24 -10.28 23.62
CA SER A 32 37.54 -9.88 23.07
C SER A 32 37.64 -10.22 21.58
N THR A 33 37.52 -9.28 20.64
CA THR A 33 37.68 -9.66 19.22
C THR A 33 38.04 -8.52 18.26
N TYR A 34 39.34 -8.25 18.08
CA TYR A 34 39.87 -7.46 16.95
C TYR A 34 39.42 -7.97 15.55
N ASN A 35 39.08 -9.27 15.43
CA ASN A 35 38.53 -9.87 14.20
C ASN A 35 37.03 -9.59 13.98
N SER A 36 36.27 -9.23 15.02
CA SER A 36 34.82 -9.03 14.92
C SER A 36 34.46 -7.72 14.23
N ASP A 37 35.33 -6.71 14.35
CA ASP A 37 35.13 -5.40 13.72
C ASP A 37 35.22 -5.46 12.20
N GLN A 38 36.12 -6.29 11.65
CA GLN A 38 36.26 -6.45 10.21
C GLN A 38 35.06 -7.20 9.61
N GLN A 39 34.56 -8.22 10.31
CA GLN A 39 33.32 -8.93 9.94
C GLN A 39 32.09 -8.02 10.04
N ARG A 40 32.00 -7.19 11.09
CA ARG A 40 30.94 -6.19 11.25
C ARG A 40 30.94 -5.16 10.12
N ARG A 41 32.09 -4.59 9.77
CA ARG A 41 32.18 -3.64 8.65
C ARG A 41 31.75 -4.25 7.33
N GLY A 42 32.10 -5.52 7.09
CA GLY A 42 31.63 -6.28 5.93
C GLY A 42 30.10 -6.49 5.92
N GLN A 43 29.51 -6.79 7.08
CA GLN A 43 28.06 -6.96 7.25
C GLN A 43 27.29 -5.63 7.13
N VAL A 44 27.82 -4.52 7.66
CA VAL A 44 27.23 -3.19 7.49
C VAL A 44 27.23 -2.80 6.01
N SER A 45 28.34 -3.05 5.29
CA SER A 45 28.44 -2.79 3.86
C SER A 45 27.46 -3.65 3.03
N SER A 46 27.29 -4.93 3.38
CA SER A 46 26.35 -5.81 2.68
C SER A 46 24.89 -5.42 2.94
N VAL A 47 24.55 -4.98 4.17
CA VAL A 47 23.23 -4.43 4.49
C VAL A 47 22.98 -3.14 3.72
N GLN A 48 23.97 -2.24 3.66
CA GLN A 48 23.87 -0.98 2.91
C GLN A 48 23.66 -1.21 1.40
N ALA A 49 24.39 -2.17 0.82
CA ALA A 49 24.17 -2.59 -0.57
C ALA A 49 22.76 -3.20 -0.78
N GLY A 50 22.24 -3.93 0.21
CA GLY A 50 20.87 -4.44 0.20
C GLY A 50 19.80 -3.35 0.22
N ILE A 51 19.99 -2.29 1.04
CA ILE A 51 19.08 -1.13 1.09
C ILE A 51 19.03 -0.46 -0.29
N GLY A 52 20.18 -0.27 -0.95
CA GLY A 52 20.24 0.31 -2.29
C GLY A 52 19.51 -0.51 -3.36
N ARG A 53 19.50 -1.84 -3.24
CA ARG A 53 18.72 -2.72 -4.13
C ARG A 53 17.22 -2.63 -3.86
N LEU A 54 16.81 -2.54 -2.60
CA LEU A 54 15.40 -2.35 -2.24
C LEU A 54 14.86 -1.00 -2.73
N ASP A 55 15.68 0.06 -2.69
CA ASP A 55 15.32 1.38 -3.21
C ASP A 55 15.10 1.36 -4.73
N SER A 56 15.99 0.70 -5.49
CA SER A 56 15.83 0.57 -6.94
C SER A 56 14.65 -0.31 -7.33
N GLN A 57 14.39 -1.38 -6.58
CA GLN A 57 13.20 -2.21 -6.75
C GLN A 57 11.91 -1.42 -6.44
N LEU A 58 11.91 -0.59 -5.40
CA LEU A 58 10.76 0.24 -5.04
C LEU A 58 10.44 1.25 -6.14
N LYS A 59 11.47 1.90 -6.71
CA LYS A 59 11.32 2.81 -7.87
C LYS A 59 10.81 2.10 -9.11
N ALA A 60 11.28 0.88 -9.37
CA ALA A 60 10.79 0.07 -10.48
C ALA A 60 9.33 -0.37 -10.27
N LEU A 61 8.95 -0.72 -9.05
CA LEU A 61 7.57 -1.05 -8.66
C LEU A 61 6.62 0.15 -8.80
N GLU A 62 7.06 1.34 -8.40
CA GLU A 62 6.31 2.59 -8.55
C GLU A 62 6.08 2.95 -10.02
N GLY A 63 7.11 2.81 -10.87
CA GLY A 63 6.99 3.12 -12.29
C GLY A 63 6.22 2.08 -13.12
N SER A 64 6.22 0.81 -12.69
CA SER A 64 5.62 -0.30 -13.46
C SER A 64 4.20 -0.67 -13.03
N ASN A 65 3.74 -0.23 -11.86
CA ASN A 65 2.51 -0.72 -11.28
C ASN A 65 1.54 0.41 -10.91
N PRO A 66 0.56 0.74 -11.78
CA PRO A 66 -0.45 1.76 -11.49
C PRO A 66 -1.42 1.37 -10.37
N SER A 67 -1.39 0.11 -9.91
CA SER A 67 -2.19 -0.38 -8.77
C SER A 67 -1.50 -0.23 -7.42
N LEU A 68 -0.23 0.15 -7.39
CA LEU A 68 0.49 0.39 -6.14
C LEU A 68 0.04 1.75 -5.62
N SER A 69 -0.72 1.76 -4.52
CA SER A 69 -1.20 3.00 -3.93
C SER A 69 0.01 3.87 -3.57
N PRO A 70 0.01 5.18 -3.92
CA PRO A 70 1.10 6.08 -3.57
C PRO A 70 1.39 6.09 -2.06
N ALA A 71 0.37 5.84 -1.23
CA ALA A 71 0.49 5.63 0.21
C ALA A 71 1.38 4.42 0.57
N GLU A 72 1.29 3.30 -0.16
CA GLU A 72 2.14 2.13 0.07
C GLU A 72 3.60 2.39 -0.32
N ALA A 73 3.83 3.05 -1.45
CA ALA A 73 5.17 3.44 -1.88
C ALA A 73 5.82 4.39 -0.86
N SER A 74 5.05 5.36 -0.36
CA SER A 74 5.47 6.28 0.69
C SER A 74 5.82 5.56 1.99
N ARG A 75 4.96 4.64 2.46
CA ARG A 75 5.22 3.81 3.64
C ARG A 75 6.50 3.00 3.49
N ARG A 76 6.72 2.38 2.33
CA ARG A 76 7.92 1.59 2.04
C ARG A 76 9.20 2.44 2.04
N ARG A 77 9.16 3.69 1.58
CA ARG A 77 10.30 4.63 1.73
C ARG A 77 10.60 4.93 3.19
N THR A 78 9.58 5.22 4.01
CA THR A 78 9.76 5.48 5.44
C THR A 78 10.43 4.30 6.17
N LEU A 79 10.08 3.07 5.79
CA LEU A 79 10.71 1.86 6.33
C LEU A 79 12.20 1.76 5.94
N LEU A 80 12.54 2.05 4.69
CA LEU A 80 13.94 2.07 4.24
C LEU A 80 14.76 3.17 4.91
N ASP A 81 14.18 4.36 5.08
CA ASP A 81 14.81 5.48 5.78
C ASP A 81 15.06 5.16 7.25
N GLY A 82 14.12 4.46 7.91
CA GLY A 82 14.29 3.96 9.26
C GLY A 82 15.47 2.99 9.38
N LEU A 83 15.57 2.01 8.48
CA LEU A 83 16.71 1.07 8.43
C LEU A 83 18.03 1.80 8.17
N ARG A 84 18.04 2.79 7.27
CA ARG A 84 19.22 3.58 6.93
C ARG A 84 19.70 4.42 8.12
N GLY A 85 18.78 5.08 8.83
CA GLY A 85 19.09 5.83 10.05
C GLY A 85 19.61 4.93 11.17
N GLN A 86 19.03 3.73 11.32
CA GLN A 86 19.49 2.75 12.29
C GLN A 86 20.92 2.28 12.01
N LEU A 87 21.26 1.99 10.75
CA LEU A 87 22.61 1.60 10.35
C LEU A 87 23.63 2.73 10.54
N ALA A 88 23.25 3.97 10.24
CA ALA A 88 24.09 5.14 10.47
C ALA A 88 24.41 5.33 11.97
N SER A 89 23.42 5.11 12.85
CA SER A 89 23.62 5.23 14.30
C SER A 89 24.60 4.20 14.88
N ASP A 90 24.62 2.97 14.35
CA ASP A 90 25.50 1.89 14.81
C ASP A 90 26.94 2.07 14.31
N ALA A 91 27.12 2.70 13.14
CA ALA A 91 28.44 3.11 12.64
C ALA A 91 29.11 4.16 13.55
N ILE A 92 28.33 5.01 14.22
CA ILE A 92 28.82 6.00 15.19
C ILE A 92 29.19 5.32 16.51
N ALA A 93 28.34 4.42 17.00
CA ALA A 93 28.56 3.72 18.28
C ALA A 93 29.80 2.80 18.24
N SER A 94 30.05 2.11 17.14
CA SER A 94 31.24 1.24 16.96
C SER A 94 32.54 2.02 16.73
N GLY A 95 32.47 3.28 16.28
CA GLY A 95 33.64 4.16 16.13
C GLY A 95 34.14 4.79 17.44
N GLY A 96 33.40 4.63 18.54
CA GLY A 96 33.67 5.30 19.83
C GLY A 96 34.45 4.47 20.87
N ALA A 97 34.62 3.17 20.67
CA ALA A 97 35.21 2.26 21.65
C ALA A 97 36.65 1.86 21.29
N GLY A 98 37.54 2.82 21.08
CA GLY A 98 38.95 2.51 20.83
C GLY A 98 39.85 3.72 20.59
N GLY A 99 40.48 4.23 21.66
CA GLY A 99 41.74 4.98 21.55
C GLY A 99 41.67 6.50 21.74
N ARG A 100 41.88 6.93 22.99
CA ARG A 100 42.88 7.94 23.41
C ARG A 100 43.10 9.18 22.52
N GLY A 101 42.65 10.34 23.00
CA GLY A 101 43.27 11.65 22.74
C GLY A 101 42.30 12.73 22.27
N GLU A 102 42.09 13.75 23.10
CA GLU A 102 41.41 15.05 22.94
C GLU A 102 41.10 15.57 21.51
N SER A 103 41.95 15.30 20.51
CA SER A 103 41.71 15.58 19.08
C SER A 103 40.59 14.74 18.42
N SER A 104 40.35 13.52 18.90
CA SER A 104 39.28 12.66 18.40
C SER A 104 37.89 13.16 18.78
N THR A 105 37.76 13.93 19.88
CA THR A 105 36.48 14.52 20.30
C THR A 105 36.05 15.64 19.36
N VAL A 106 36.97 16.49 18.91
CA VAL A 106 36.67 17.56 17.93
C VAL A 106 36.33 16.97 16.57
N ALA A 107 37.04 15.92 16.13
CA ALA A 107 36.71 15.21 14.90
C ALA A 107 35.37 14.44 14.99
N ALA A 108 35.03 13.91 16.17
CA ALA A 108 33.75 13.26 16.42
C ALA A 108 32.58 14.26 16.47
N LEU A 109 32.79 15.45 17.06
CA LEU A 109 31.81 16.53 17.11
C LEU A 109 31.52 17.09 15.71
N ARG A 110 32.56 17.32 14.88
CA ARG A 110 32.35 17.73 13.48
C ARG A 110 31.55 16.71 12.68
N ARG A 111 31.82 15.42 12.87
CA ARG A 111 31.02 14.36 12.23
C ARG A 111 29.58 14.34 12.76
N GLN A 112 29.35 14.64 14.03
CA GLN A 112 28.00 14.79 14.57
C GLN A 112 27.27 15.97 13.96
N ASP A 113 27.92 17.12 13.80
CA ASP A 113 27.32 18.30 13.18
C ASP A 113 26.94 18.00 11.71
N ASP A 114 27.85 17.38 10.94
CA ASP A 114 27.57 16.96 9.56
C ASP A 114 26.34 16.01 9.48
N MET A 115 26.17 15.14 10.49
CA MET A 115 25.01 14.24 10.58
C MET A 115 23.75 14.95 11.05
N ILE A 116 23.84 15.94 11.94
CA ILE A 116 22.70 16.75 12.35
C ILE A 116 22.18 17.54 11.14
N ASP A 117 23.06 18.05 10.29
CA ASP A 117 22.68 18.70 9.04
C ASP A 117 22.02 17.70 8.06
N GLU A 118 22.55 16.48 7.92
CA GLU A 118 21.88 15.44 7.12
C GLU A 118 20.50 15.06 7.69
N LEU A 119 20.37 14.98 9.02
CA LEU A 119 19.10 14.75 9.70
C LEU A 119 18.13 15.93 9.50
N ALA A 120 18.60 17.17 9.57
CA ALA A 120 17.78 18.35 9.33
C ALA A 120 17.23 18.37 7.90
N VAL A 121 18.07 18.02 6.91
CA VAL A 121 17.64 17.84 5.52
C VAL A 121 16.68 16.65 5.38
N GLY A 122 16.93 15.55 6.10
CA GLY A 122 16.03 14.41 6.20
C GLY A 122 14.64 14.77 6.75
N VAL A 123 14.59 15.52 7.84
CA VAL A 123 13.35 16.01 8.47
C VAL A 123 12.62 16.98 7.56
N GLY A 124 13.33 17.84 6.83
CA GLY A 124 12.74 18.71 5.81
C GLY A 124 12.04 17.91 4.69
N ARG A 125 12.66 16.81 4.24
CA ARG A 125 12.06 15.88 3.26
C ARG A 125 10.84 15.17 3.83
N LEU A 126 10.93 14.64 5.05
CA LEU A 126 9.81 14.01 5.77
C LEU A 126 8.64 14.97 5.96
N LYS A 127 8.89 16.24 6.29
CA LYS A 127 7.87 17.29 6.41
C LYS A 127 7.16 17.53 5.07
N ASN A 128 7.92 17.65 3.98
CA ASN A 128 7.35 17.82 2.64
C ASN A 128 6.53 16.58 2.23
N GLN A 129 7.04 15.38 2.51
CA GLN A 129 6.32 14.14 2.26
C GLN A 129 5.03 14.04 3.10
N THR A 130 5.08 14.45 4.37
CA THR A 130 3.90 14.49 5.26
C THR A 130 2.84 15.45 4.73
N ASN A 131 3.25 16.62 4.23
CA ASN A 131 2.32 17.56 3.60
C ASN A 131 1.68 16.98 2.33
N LEU A 132 2.45 16.27 1.49
CA LEU A 132 1.91 15.60 0.31
C LEU A 132 0.92 14.49 0.70
N ILE A 133 1.25 13.67 1.69
CA ILE A 133 0.34 12.63 2.22
C ILE A 133 -0.94 13.26 2.75
N HIS A 134 -0.86 14.38 3.45
CA HIS A 134 -2.04 15.09 3.96
C HIS A 134 -2.94 15.58 2.82
N GLN A 135 -2.36 16.14 1.76
CA GLN A 135 -3.12 16.57 0.58
C GLN A 135 -3.76 15.38 -0.14
N GLU A 136 -3.04 14.28 -0.30
CA GLU A 136 -3.56 13.03 -0.88
C GLU A 136 -4.70 12.45 -0.04
N ALA A 137 -4.55 12.40 1.29
CA ALA A 137 -5.59 11.94 2.19
C ALA A 137 -6.86 12.81 2.08
N SER A 138 -6.72 14.13 2.00
CA SER A 138 -7.85 15.03 1.77
C SER A 138 -8.50 14.79 0.40
N SER A 139 -7.72 14.47 -0.63
CA SER A 139 -8.24 14.11 -1.95
C SER A 139 -8.98 12.78 -1.93
N HIS A 140 -8.48 11.80 -1.17
CA HIS A 140 -9.15 10.50 -1.01
C HIS A 140 -10.48 10.62 -0.28
N VAL A 141 -10.59 11.49 0.74
CA VAL A 141 -11.88 11.76 1.40
C VAL A 141 -12.89 12.29 0.38
N ARG A 142 -12.49 13.26 -0.45
CA ARG A 142 -13.37 13.79 -1.50
C ARG A 142 -13.82 12.74 -2.50
N LEU A 143 -12.89 11.89 -2.96
CA LEU A 143 -13.22 10.80 -3.88
C LEU A 143 -14.16 9.77 -3.25
N LEU A 144 -14.02 9.50 -1.95
CA LEU A 144 -14.94 8.62 -1.23
C LEU A 144 -16.33 9.25 -1.09
N ASP A 145 -16.43 10.54 -0.81
CA ASP A 145 -17.70 11.27 -0.77
C ASP A 145 -18.39 11.26 -2.15
N GLU A 146 -17.62 11.46 -3.24
CA GLU A 146 -18.13 11.35 -4.61
C GLU A 146 -18.60 9.94 -4.95
N MET A 147 -17.87 8.92 -4.49
CA MET A 147 -18.25 7.52 -4.68
C MET A 147 -19.53 7.19 -3.92
N ASP A 148 -19.67 7.66 -2.68
CA ASP A 148 -20.87 7.49 -1.86
C ASP A 148 -22.09 8.11 -2.55
N ALA A 149 -21.95 9.35 -3.02
CA ALA A 149 -23.00 10.01 -3.80
C ALA A 149 -23.37 9.26 -5.09
N ASN A 150 -22.38 8.70 -5.79
CA ASN A 150 -22.63 7.92 -7.01
C ASN A 150 -23.26 6.55 -6.72
N VAL A 151 -22.89 5.90 -5.62
CA VAL A 151 -23.52 4.66 -5.15
C VAL A 151 -24.97 4.92 -4.76
N ASP A 152 -25.24 5.99 -4.04
CA ASP A 152 -26.61 6.43 -3.71
C ASP A 152 -27.44 6.69 -4.96
N MET A 153 -26.88 7.40 -5.94
CA MET A 153 -27.56 7.65 -7.22
C MET A 153 -27.82 6.35 -7.99
N ALA A 154 -26.85 5.44 -8.04
CA ALA A 154 -26.99 4.15 -8.69
C ALA A 154 -28.05 3.27 -8.00
N ASN A 155 -28.10 3.30 -6.66
CA ASN A 155 -29.08 2.55 -5.88
C ASN A 155 -30.50 3.09 -6.11
N ARG A 156 -30.68 4.41 -6.13
CA ARG A 156 -31.96 5.05 -6.49
C ARG A 156 -32.38 4.71 -7.93
N GLY A 157 -31.43 4.72 -8.87
CA GLY A 157 -31.68 4.30 -10.25
C GLY A 157 -32.12 2.83 -10.35
N LEU A 158 -31.48 1.94 -9.59
CA LEU A 158 -31.88 0.52 -9.50
C LEU A 158 -33.25 0.34 -8.85
N GLU A 159 -33.56 1.07 -7.78
CA GLU A 159 -34.89 1.06 -7.16
C GLU A 159 -35.98 1.53 -8.15
N ASP A 160 -35.71 2.57 -8.92
CA ASP A 160 -36.64 3.06 -9.94
C ASP A 160 -36.81 2.05 -11.10
N GLU A 161 -35.71 1.45 -11.58
CA GLU A 161 -35.73 0.44 -12.64
C GLU A 161 -36.46 -0.83 -12.17
N THR A 162 -36.20 -1.29 -10.94
CA THR A 162 -36.90 -2.44 -10.35
C THR A 162 -38.39 -2.17 -10.17
N ARG A 163 -38.78 -0.96 -9.75
CA ARG A 163 -40.18 -0.55 -9.63
C ARG A 163 -40.88 -0.50 -10.99
N ARG A 164 -40.19 -0.02 -12.03
CA ARG A 164 -40.68 -0.06 -13.42
C ARG A 164 -40.82 -1.49 -13.92
N ALA A 165 -39.83 -2.34 -13.69
CA ALA A 165 -39.88 -3.76 -14.06
C ALA A 165 -41.01 -4.52 -13.36
N MET A 166 -41.29 -4.20 -12.09
CA MET A 166 -42.40 -4.79 -11.34
C MET A 166 -43.76 -4.37 -11.92
N ARG A 167 -43.96 -3.09 -12.24
CA ARG A 167 -45.20 -2.62 -12.91
C ARG A 167 -45.41 -3.27 -14.27
N LEU A 168 -44.33 -3.36 -15.08
CA LEU A 168 -44.39 -3.96 -16.42
C LEU A 168 -44.77 -5.45 -16.36
N ARG A 169 -44.31 -6.16 -15.32
CA ARG A 169 -44.65 -7.57 -15.08
C ARG A 169 -46.15 -7.74 -14.79
N GLU A 170 -46.74 -6.84 -14.02
CA GLU A 170 -48.15 -6.91 -13.62
C GLU A 170 -49.09 -6.68 -14.81
N GLU A 171 -48.82 -5.66 -15.62
CA GLU A 171 -49.62 -5.36 -16.83
C GLU A 171 -49.59 -6.51 -17.85
N ARG A 172 -48.43 -7.16 -18.04
CA ARG A 172 -48.31 -8.31 -18.94
C ARG A 172 -49.18 -9.49 -18.49
N SER A 173 -49.36 -9.70 -17.18
CA SER A 173 -50.17 -10.79 -16.64
C SER A 173 -51.66 -10.57 -16.93
N VAL A 174 -52.14 -9.34 -16.77
CA VAL A 174 -53.55 -9.01 -17.02
C VAL A 174 -53.89 -9.12 -18.51
N TRP A 175 -52.98 -8.71 -19.40
CA TRP A 175 -53.15 -8.85 -20.85
C TRP A 175 -53.18 -10.31 -21.29
N LYS A 176 -52.29 -11.15 -20.75
CA LYS A 176 -52.31 -12.60 -21.01
C LYS A 176 -53.61 -13.27 -20.57
N LEU A 177 -54.15 -12.87 -19.43
CA LEU A 177 -55.43 -13.41 -18.92
C LEU A 177 -56.61 -13.03 -19.83
N HIS A 178 -56.67 -11.78 -20.30
CA HIS A 178 -57.71 -11.35 -21.24
C HIS A 178 -57.63 -12.12 -22.58
N LEU A 179 -56.43 -12.34 -23.10
CA LEU A 179 -56.23 -13.11 -24.34
C LEU A 179 -56.77 -14.55 -24.21
N ILE A 180 -56.49 -15.21 -23.08
CA ILE A 180 -56.98 -16.57 -22.81
C ILE A 180 -58.51 -16.60 -22.74
N ILE A 181 -59.15 -15.64 -22.06
CA ILE A 181 -60.61 -15.55 -21.97
C ILE A 181 -61.24 -15.41 -23.36
N VAL A 182 -60.71 -14.53 -24.20
CA VAL A 182 -61.21 -14.32 -25.57
C VAL A 182 -61.05 -15.60 -26.41
N ALA A 183 -59.90 -16.27 -26.34
CA ALA A 183 -59.67 -17.52 -27.06
C ALA A 183 -60.63 -18.63 -26.63
N LEU A 184 -60.88 -18.78 -25.31
CA LEU A 184 -61.87 -19.72 -24.77
C LEU A 184 -63.29 -19.39 -25.23
N SER A 185 -63.65 -18.11 -25.27
CA SER A 185 -64.97 -17.66 -25.74
C SER A 185 -65.18 -18.02 -27.21
N VAL A 186 -64.17 -17.84 -28.07
CA VAL A 186 -64.24 -18.20 -29.49
C VAL A 186 -64.32 -19.72 -29.66
N LEU A 187 -63.54 -20.48 -28.90
CA LEU A 187 -63.56 -21.94 -28.93
C LEU A 187 -64.91 -22.50 -28.49
N LEU A 188 -65.50 -21.94 -27.43
CA LEU A 188 -66.84 -22.27 -26.97
C LEU A 188 -67.87 -22.01 -28.07
N PHE A 189 -67.79 -20.85 -28.73
CA PHE A 189 -68.71 -20.47 -29.80
C PHE A 189 -68.63 -21.43 -31.00
N LEU A 190 -67.42 -21.84 -31.39
CA LEU A 190 -67.20 -22.85 -32.43
C LEU A 190 -67.79 -24.21 -32.04
N LEU A 191 -67.65 -24.62 -30.78
CA LEU A 191 -68.19 -25.88 -30.29
C LEU A 191 -69.72 -25.87 -30.29
N ILE A 192 -70.36 -24.75 -29.90
CA ILE A 192 -71.81 -24.59 -30.00
C ILE A 192 -72.26 -24.66 -31.47
N LEU A 193 -71.57 -23.97 -32.39
CA LEU A 193 -71.92 -24.01 -33.81
C LEU A 193 -71.77 -25.41 -34.42
N MET A 194 -70.70 -26.14 -34.11
CA MET A 194 -70.49 -27.51 -34.58
C MET A 194 -71.39 -28.53 -33.89
N GLY A 195 -71.78 -28.30 -32.64
CA GLY A 195 -72.66 -29.20 -31.88
C GLY A 195 -74.15 -28.95 -32.11
N LEU A 196 -74.55 -27.77 -32.59
CA LEU A 196 -75.92 -27.48 -33.02
C LEU A 196 -76.20 -27.84 -34.49
N SER A 197 -75.15 -28.03 -35.30
CA SER A 197 -75.24 -28.50 -36.69
C SER A 197 -75.19 -30.01 -36.78
#